data_AF-A0A496YNZ3-F1
#
_entry.id   AF-A0A496YNZ3-F1
#
_cell.length_a   1.000
_cell.length_b   1.000
_cell.length_c   1.000
_cell.angle_alpha   90.00
_cell.angle_beta   90.00
_cell.angle_gamma   90.00
#
_symmetry.space_group_name_H-M   'P 1'
#
loop_
_entity.id
_entity.type
_entity.pdbx_description
1 polymer ?
#
loop_
_entity_poly.entity_id
_entity_poly.type
_entity_poly.pdbx_seq_one_letter_code
_entity_poly.pdbx_strand_id
1 'polypeptide(L)'
;MVKVANFTRHYPRQAEIRYWRERGYCLDPTPRAPSLDESWGEIEIAEILSEEMEKIKAQGFKAILVGGLTNVMAYAWYIAQGMGLEVLYARGRKGENGYIITAHSAMLKPSLLAA
;
A
#
# COMPACT_ATOMS: atom_id res chain seq x y z
N MET A 1 1.71 17.49 -5.77
CA MET A 1 1.05 16.19 -6.00
C MET A 1 1.91 15.12 -5.34
N VAL A 2 1.36 14.31 -4.43
CA VAL A 2 2.11 13.33 -3.62
C VAL A 2 2.44 12.11 -4.48
N LYS A 3 3.73 11.71 -4.55
CA LYS A 3 4.15 10.56 -5.37
C LYS A 3 3.84 9.25 -4.63
N VAL A 4 3.04 8.39 -5.26
CA VAL A 4 2.54 7.14 -4.67
C VAL A 4 3.11 5.94 -5.40
N ALA A 5 3.69 5.00 -4.64
CA ALA A 5 4.13 3.72 -5.19
C ALA A 5 2.97 2.72 -5.21
N ASN A 6 2.73 2.06 -6.35
CA ASN A 6 1.78 0.96 -6.44
C ASN A 6 2.35 -0.30 -5.75
N PHE A 7 2.07 -0.45 -4.45
CA PHE A 7 2.44 -1.62 -3.66
C PHE A 7 1.36 -2.70 -3.75
N THR A 8 1.00 -3.04 -4.98
CA THR A 8 0.13 -4.17 -5.32
C THR A 8 0.83 -5.07 -6.33
N ARG A 9 0.22 -6.22 -6.66
CA ARG A 9 0.72 -7.16 -7.68
C ARG A 9 0.16 -6.90 -9.08
N HIS A 10 -0.66 -5.86 -9.25
CA HIS A 10 -1.38 -5.63 -10.49
C HIS A 10 -1.18 -4.21 -11.00
N TYR A 11 -1.17 -4.06 -12.32
CA TYR A 11 -1.22 -2.73 -12.92
C TYR A 11 -2.60 -2.12 -12.68
N PRO A 12 -2.66 -0.86 -12.22
CA PRO A 12 -3.92 -0.18 -12.00
C PRO A 12 -4.59 0.13 -13.35
N ARG A 13 -5.92 0.05 -13.38
CA ARG A 13 -6.75 0.52 -14.49
C ARG A 13 -6.67 2.04 -14.59
N GLN A 14 -6.94 2.57 -15.79
CA GLN A 14 -6.95 4.02 -16.03
C GLN A 14 -7.92 4.79 -15.11
N ALA A 15 -9.05 4.19 -14.75
CA ALA A 15 -9.99 4.78 -13.79
C ALA A 15 -9.37 4.97 -12.40
N GLU A 16 -8.53 4.04 -11.95
CA GLU A 16 -7.86 4.08 -10.65
C GLU A 16 -6.77 5.14 -10.61
N ILE A 17 -5.97 5.25 -11.68
CA ILE A 17 -4.98 6.31 -11.86
C ILE A 17 -5.65 7.69 -11.81
N ARG A 18 -6.76 7.85 -12.54
CA ARG A 18 -7.53 9.10 -12.58
C ARG A 18 -8.09 9.47 -11.20
N TYR A 19 -8.67 8.49 -10.50
CA TYR A 19 -9.24 8.67 -9.16
C TYR A 19 -8.23 9.26 -8.17
N TRP A 20 -7.00 8.75 -8.17
CA TRP A 20 -5.93 9.22 -7.29
C TRP A 20 -5.40 10.59 -7.70
N ARG A 21 -5.24 10.82 -9.01
CA ARG A 21 -4.81 12.12 -9.54
C ARG A 21 -5.75 13.25 -9.17
N GLU A 22 -7.06 13.03 -9.25
CA GLU A 22 -8.08 14.01 -8.83
C GLU A 22 -8.03 14.35 -7.33
N ARG A 23 -7.38 13.51 -6.52
CA ARG A 23 -7.18 13.70 -5.07
C ARG A 23 -5.78 14.21 -4.71
N GLY A 24 -5.00 14.64 -5.69
CA GLY A 24 -3.66 15.19 -5.47
C GLY A 24 -2.56 14.14 -5.34
N TYR A 25 -2.82 12.88 -5.73
CA TYR A 25 -1.87 11.78 -5.70
C TYR A 25 -1.41 11.38 -7.12
N CYS A 26 -0.10 11.22 -7.31
CA CYS A 26 0.49 10.75 -8.56
C CYS A 26 0.89 9.27 -8.39
N LEU A 27 0.01 8.37 -8.83
CA LEU A 27 0.27 6.93 -8.76
C LEU A 27 1.26 6.52 -9.85
N ASP A 28 2.42 6.01 -9.43
CA ASP A 28 3.29 5.23 -10.31
C ASP A 28 2.65 3.86 -10.53
N PRO A 29 2.32 3.48 -11.78
CA PRO A 29 1.53 2.28 -12.05
C PRO A 29 2.30 0.97 -11.86
N THR A 30 3.64 1.02 -11.72
CA THR A 30 4.49 -0.18 -11.67
C THR A 30 4.22 -0.99 -10.40
N PRO A 31 3.78 -2.26 -10.50
CA PRO A 31 3.56 -3.13 -9.35
C PRO A 31 4.87 -3.36 -8.59
N ARG A 32 4.81 -3.30 -7.26
CA ARG A 32 5.97 -3.43 -6.36
C ARG A 32 5.75 -4.40 -5.20
N ALA A 33 4.55 -4.93 -5.02
CA ALA A 33 4.35 -5.92 -3.96
C ALA A 33 5.13 -7.21 -4.28
N PRO A 34 5.89 -7.76 -3.33
CA PRO A 34 6.57 -9.03 -3.53
C PRO A 34 5.57 -10.15 -3.79
N SER A 35 6.03 -11.19 -4.51
CA SER A 35 5.25 -12.43 -4.62
C SER A 35 5.16 -13.08 -3.25
N LEU A 36 3.93 -13.42 -2.82
CA LEU A 36 3.71 -14.11 -1.56
C LEU A 36 4.22 -15.55 -1.68
N ASP A 37 5.00 -15.98 -0.69
CA ASP A 37 5.34 -17.38 -0.45
C ASP A 37 4.70 -17.82 0.87
N GLU A 38 3.96 -18.92 0.83
CA GLU A 38 3.24 -19.46 2.00
C GLU A 38 4.20 -20.06 3.04
N SER A 39 5.45 -20.30 2.68
CA SER A 39 6.48 -20.80 3.59
C SER A 39 7.14 -19.72 4.44
N TRP A 40 6.92 -18.44 4.14
CA TRP A 40 7.58 -17.35 4.85
C TRP A 40 7.09 -17.21 6.30
N GLY A 41 8.05 -17.14 7.21
CA GLY A 41 7.80 -16.74 8.59
C GLY A 41 7.57 -15.24 8.73
N GLU A 42 7.02 -14.80 9.87
CA GLU A 42 6.75 -13.38 10.12
C GLU A 42 8.01 -12.50 10.08
N ILE A 43 9.15 -13.02 10.56
CA ILE A 43 10.45 -12.32 10.54
C ILE A 43 10.89 -12.08 9.09
N GLU A 44 10.85 -13.11 8.25
CA GLU A 44 11.22 -13.02 6.84
C GLU A 44 10.30 -12.05 6.08
N ILE A 45 9.00 -12.10 6.35
CA ILE A 45 8.03 -11.13 5.81
C ILE A 45 8.45 -9.70 6.21
N ALA A 46 8.79 -9.46 7.48
CA ALA A 46 9.15 -8.13 7.95
C ALA A 46 10.45 -7.61 7.34
N GLU A 47 11.46 -8.47 7.18
CA GLU A 47 12.74 -8.12 6.54
C GLU A 47 12.54 -7.72 5.07
N ILE A 48 11.90 -8.58 4.28
CA ILE A 48 11.63 -8.34 2.86
C ILE A 48 10.83 -7.05 2.67
N LEU A 49 9.79 -6.85 3.47
CA LEU A 49 8.96 -5.65 3.36
C LEU A 49 9.72 -4.39 3.78
N SER A 50 10.59 -4.46 4.79
CA SER A 50 11.42 -3.33 5.21
C SER A 50 12.35 -2.89 4.09
N GLU A 51 13.03 -3.84 3.42
CA GLU A 51 13.86 -3.53 2.26
C GLU A 51 13.08 -2.88 1.12
N GLU A 52 11.89 -3.39 0.80
CA GLU A 52 11.04 -2.80 -0.24
C GLU A 52 10.57 -1.39 0.12
N MET A 53 10.21 -1.13 1.38
CA MET A 53 9.83 0.21 1.83
C MET A 53 11.00 1.19 1.82
N GLU A 54 12.21 0.74 2.15
CA GLU A 54 13.43 1.53 2.02
C GLU A 54 13.70 1.92 0.57
N LYS A 55 13.61 0.96 -0.37
CA LYS A 55 13.74 1.22 -1.81
C LYS A 55 12.70 2.24 -2.29
N ILE A 56 11.45 2.12 -1.83
CA ILE A 56 10.37 3.05 -2.14
C ILE A 56 10.69 4.46 -1.63
N LYS A 57 11.14 4.60 -0.37
CA LYS A 57 11.54 5.91 0.18
C LYS A 57 12.72 6.51 -0.58
N ALA A 58 13.74 5.71 -0.90
CA ALA A 58 14.91 6.15 -1.65
C ALA A 58 14.55 6.68 -3.05
N GLN A 59 13.52 6.15 -3.68
CA GLN A 59 12.97 6.62 -4.97
C GLN A 59 12.09 7.89 -4.85
N GLY A 60 12.00 8.48 -3.66
CA GLY A 60 11.29 9.73 -3.39
C GLY A 60 9.78 9.61 -3.27
N PHE A 61 9.24 8.39 -3.16
CA PHE A 61 7.82 8.17 -2.88
C PHE A 61 7.47 8.65 -1.47
N LYS A 62 6.23 9.12 -1.31
CA LYS A 62 5.70 9.64 -0.03
C LYS A 62 4.50 8.85 0.47
N ALA A 63 3.95 7.99 -0.39
CA ALA A 63 2.86 7.09 -0.03
C ALA A 63 3.00 5.76 -0.76
N ILE A 64 2.35 4.73 -0.22
CA ILE A 64 2.11 3.45 -0.90
C ILE A 64 0.62 3.22 -1.11
N LEU A 65 0.26 2.60 -2.22
CA LEU A 65 -1.07 2.05 -2.46
C LEU A 65 -1.02 0.55 -2.19
N VAL A 66 -1.77 0.08 -1.21
CA VAL A 66 -1.92 -1.36 -0.90
C VAL A 66 -3.30 -1.85 -1.35
N GLY A 67 -3.38 -3.13 -1.69
CA GLY A 67 -4.61 -3.76 -2.15
C GLY A 67 -4.81 -5.14 -1.53
N GLY A 68 -6.01 -5.41 -1.01
CA GLY A 68 -6.34 -6.68 -0.35
C GLY A 68 -6.02 -6.69 1.15
N LEU A 69 -6.40 -7.78 1.83
CA LEU A 69 -6.20 -7.98 3.27
C LEU A 69 -5.47 -9.32 3.51
N THR A 70 -4.22 -9.43 3.05
CA THR A 70 -3.34 -10.52 3.48
C THR A 70 -2.51 -10.09 4.68
N ASN A 71 -1.99 -11.05 5.45
CA ASN A 71 -1.00 -10.83 6.51
C ASN A 71 0.15 -9.93 6.02
N VAL A 72 0.74 -10.23 4.86
CA VAL A 72 1.82 -9.43 4.26
C VAL A 72 1.41 -7.97 4.02
N MET A 73 0.16 -7.70 3.61
CA MET A 73 -0.31 -6.32 3.45
C MET A 73 -0.47 -5.59 4.80
N ALA A 74 -0.80 -6.31 5.88
CA ALA A 74 -0.85 -5.73 7.22
C ALA A 74 0.55 -5.33 7.72
N TYR A 75 1.55 -6.19 7.54
CA TYR A 75 2.95 -5.85 7.84
C TYR A 75 3.43 -4.68 6.98
N ALA A 76 3.13 -4.69 5.68
CA ALA A 76 3.53 -3.62 4.76
C ALA A 76 2.94 -2.27 5.21
N TRP A 77 1.68 -2.26 5.63
CA TRP A 77 1.05 -1.08 6.20
C TRP A 77 1.78 -0.61 7.47
N TYR A 78 1.99 -1.51 8.44
CA TYR A 78 2.65 -1.17 9.70
C TYR A 78 4.05 -0.58 9.48
N ILE A 79 4.88 -1.27 8.70
CA ILE A 79 6.26 -0.87 8.40
C ILE A 79 6.29 0.47 7.66
N ALA A 80 5.48 0.62 6.60
CA ALA A 80 5.45 1.85 5.80
C ALA A 80 5.12 3.08 6.65
N GLN A 81 4.12 2.97 7.53
CA GLN A 81 3.78 4.08 8.43
C GLN A 81 4.84 4.34 9.49
N GLY A 82 5.46 3.30 10.05
CA GLY A 82 6.62 3.45 10.93
C GLY A 82 7.77 4.21 10.26
N MET A 83 7.87 4.11 8.93
CA MET A 83 8.85 4.84 8.13
C MET A 83 8.35 6.21 7.62
N GLY A 84 7.15 6.65 8.02
CA GLY A 84 6.57 7.94 7.62
C GLY A 84 6.03 7.99 6.20
N LEU A 85 5.72 6.84 5.58
CA LEU A 85 4.96 6.78 4.34
C LEU A 85 3.45 6.83 4.64
N GLU A 86 2.70 7.63 3.89
CA GLU A 86 1.24 7.51 3.87
C GLU A 86 0.83 6.15 3.28
N VAL A 87 -0.25 5.57 3.80
CA VAL A 87 -0.79 4.31 3.27
C VAL A 87 -2.19 4.54 2.75
N LEU A 88 -2.34 4.34 1.44
CA LEU A 88 -3.60 4.46 0.71
C LEU A 88 -4.14 3.06 0.44
N TYR A 89 -5.44 2.88 0.61
CA TYR A 89 -6.07 1.58 0.49
C TYR A 89 -6.98 1.49 -0.73
N ALA A 90 -6.88 0.39 -1.49
CA ALA A 90 -7.86 0.01 -2.51
C ALA A 90 -8.65 -1.22 -2.04
N ARG A 91 -9.98 -1.08 -1.85
CA ARG A 91 -10.86 -2.17 -1.40
C ARG A 91 -11.81 -2.68 -2.48
N GLY A 92 -11.48 -3.83 -3.05
CA GLY A 92 -12.45 -4.77 -3.61
C GLY A 92 -13.07 -4.40 -4.97
N ARG A 93 -13.42 -5.46 -5.73
CA ARG A 93 -14.25 -5.40 -6.95
C ARG A 93 -15.72 -5.23 -6.56
N LYS A 94 -16.45 -4.34 -7.24
CA LYS A 94 -17.91 -4.44 -7.34
C LYS A 94 -18.32 -4.39 -8.82
N GLY A 95 -18.68 -5.55 -9.37
CA GLY A 95 -19.17 -5.70 -10.75
C GLY A 95 -18.11 -5.52 -11.86
N GLU A 96 -18.58 -5.42 -13.11
CA GLU A 96 -17.77 -5.35 -14.34
C GLU A 96 -16.80 -4.16 -14.40
N ASN A 97 -17.07 -3.10 -13.61
CA ASN A 97 -16.38 -1.81 -13.67
C ASN A 97 -15.15 -1.65 -12.75
N GLY A 98 -14.70 -2.70 -12.06
CA GLY A 98 -13.42 -2.70 -11.34
C GLY A 98 -13.51 -2.35 -9.86
N TYR A 99 -12.40 -1.82 -9.31
CA TYR A 99 -12.22 -1.64 -7.87
C TYR A 99 -12.95 -0.39 -7.34
N ILE A 100 -13.59 -0.51 -6.17
CA ILE A 100 -14.07 0.64 -5.39
C ILE A 100 -12.92 1.10 -4.48
N ILE A 101 -12.42 2.31 -4.71
CA ILE A 101 -11.32 2.85 -3.92
C ILE A 101 -11.91 3.64 -2.76
N THR A 102 -11.81 3.08 -1.56
CA THR A 102 -12.27 3.71 -0.32
C THR A 102 -11.10 3.85 0.64
N ALA A 103 -10.74 5.10 0.93
CA ALA A 103 -9.97 5.54 2.09
C ALA A 103 -8.43 5.70 1.97
N HIS A 104 -8.01 6.86 2.49
CA HIS A 104 -6.74 7.05 3.19
C HIS A 104 -6.86 6.38 4.56
N SER A 105 -5.92 5.51 4.93
CA SER A 105 -5.95 4.80 6.20
C SER A 105 -4.71 5.14 7.04
N ALA A 106 -4.92 5.79 8.19
CA ALA A 106 -3.89 6.00 9.20
C ALA A 106 -3.98 4.88 10.26
N MET A 107 -2.85 4.35 10.74
CA MET A 107 -2.88 3.54 11.96
C MET A 107 -3.38 4.42 13.10
N LEU A 108 -4.28 3.87 13.90
CA LEU A 108 -4.67 4.50 15.15
C LEU A 108 -3.43 4.55 16.06
N LYS A 109 -3.27 5.66 16.79
CA LYS A 109 -2.25 5.72 17.84
C LYS A 109 -2.54 4.58 18.83
N PRO A 110 -1.54 3.78 19.24
CA PRO A 110 -1.76 2.69 20.19
C PRO A 110 -2.46 3.17 21.48
N SER A 111 -2.19 4.41 21.91
CA SER A 111 -2.84 5.04 23.06
C SER A 111 -4.35 5.27 22.93
N LEU A 112 -4.94 5.07 21.75
CA LEU A 112 -6.39 5.17 21.49
C LEU A 112 -7.10 3.82 21.63
N LEU A 113 -6.35 2.72 21.66
CA LEU A 113 -6.89 1.39 21.93
C LEU A 113 -6.91 1.25 23.46
N ALA A 114 -8.09 1.46 24.05
CA ALA A 114 -8.28 1.22 25.48
C ALA A 114 -7.88 -0.24 25.79
N ALA A 115 -7.03 -0.41 26.80
CA ALA A 115 -6.60 -1.70 27.32
C ALA A 115 -7.75 -2.45 27.99
#